data_AF-A0A497KL29-F1
#
_entry.id   AF-A0A497KL29-F1
#
_cell.length_a   1.000
_cell.length_b   1.000
_cell.length_c   1.000
_cell.angle_alpha   90.00
_cell.angle_beta   90.00
_cell.angle_gamma   90.00
#
_symmetry.space_group_name_H-M   'P 1'
#
loop_
_entity.id
_entity.type
_entity.pdbx_description
1 polymer ?
#
loop_
_entity_poly.entity_id
_entity_poly.type
_entity_poly.pdbx_seq_one_letter_code
_entity_poly.pdbx_strand_id
1 'polypeptide(L)'
;IKVEKSLTRDEFEKIKNELRILNVEREVLSESLTRIYEAAAEGRITEEEKEKLLAKYRSQISKLNDTIEHNQRIVSLYELEETRIELVKMFTEKFMEINNKIEEIRKKLGLVPKEFIEQKLIPKPVTTTTKEAKPTIQAEKPQPKRSKADEELERLKEELQRELEKLEQIELEG
;
A
#
# COMPACT_ATOMS: atom_id res chain seq x y z
N ILE A 1 24.00 -1.50 5.21
CA ILE A 1 22.69 -1.26 4.55
C ILE A 1 22.82 0.04 3.76
N LYS A 2 22.51 0.03 2.46
CA LYS A 2 22.49 1.26 1.65
C LYS A 2 21.06 1.81 1.68
N VAL A 3 20.89 3.09 1.98
CA VAL A 3 19.60 3.78 1.96
C VAL A 3 19.66 4.87 0.91
N GLU A 4 18.60 4.99 0.12
CA GLU A 4 18.51 5.93 -1.01
C GLU A 4 17.25 6.79 -0.83
N LYS A 5 17.26 7.99 -1.42
CA LYS A 5 16.10 8.86 -1.52
C LYS A 5 15.80 9.09 -2.99
N SER A 6 14.52 9.06 -3.32
CA SER A 6 14.02 9.35 -4.66
C SER A 6 13.84 10.85 -4.89
N LEU A 7 13.59 11.63 -3.83
CA LEU A 7 13.35 13.07 -3.89
C LEU A 7 14.18 13.85 -2.86
N THR A 8 14.49 15.10 -3.19
CA THR A 8 15.01 16.07 -2.22
C THR A 8 13.90 16.59 -1.30
N ARG A 9 14.29 17.16 -0.15
CA ARG A 9 13.33 17.77 0.79
C ARG A 9 12.57 18.94 0.16
N ASP A 10 13.24 19.76 -0.65
CA ASP A 10 12.61 20.91 -1.28
C ASP A 10 11.56 20.50 -2.32
N GLU A 11 11.84 19.45 -3.09
CA GLU A 11 10.86 18.86 -4.02
C GLU A 11 9.66 18.27 -3.27
N PHE A 12 9.91 17.56 -2.16
CA PHE A 12 8.86 17.03 -1.29
C PHE A 12 7.93 18.14 -0.77
N GLU A 13 8.51 19.23 -0.23
CA GLU A 13 7.71 20.35 0.29
C GLU A 13 6.93 21.05 -0.82
N LYS A 14 7.48 21.18 -2.02
CA LYS A 14 6.76 21.71 -3.19
C LYS A 14 5.55 20.84 -3.54
N ILE A 15 5.74 19.54 -3.69
CA ILE A 15 4.67 18.59 -4.05
C ILE A 15 3.61 18.54 -2.95
N LYS A 16 4.01 18.58 -1.68
CA LYS A 16 3.09 18.62 -0.54
C LYS A 16 2.25 19.90 -0.53
N ASN A 17 2.86 21.04 -0.81
CA ASN A 17 2.14 22.31 -0.92
C ASN A 17 1.18 22.32 -2.12
N GLU A 18 1.62 21.81 -3.26
CA GLU A 18 0.79 21.66 -4.45
C GLU A 18 -0.40 20.74 -4.17
N LEU A 19 -0.17 19.59 -3.54
CA LEU A 19 -1.23 18.65 -3.14
C LEU A 19 -2.27 19.34 -2.25
N ARG A 20 -1.86 20.19 -1.32
CA ARG A 20 -2.80 20.98 -0.49
C ARG A 20 -3.67 21.90 -1.34
N ILE A 21 -3.08 22.60 -2.31
CA ILE A 21 -3.81 23.51 -3.21
C ILE A 21 -4.79 22.72 -4.09
N LEU A 22 -4.35 21.61 -4.69
CA LEU A 22 -5.18 20.77 -5.55
C LEU A 22 -6.41 20.20 -4.80
N ASN A 23 -6.25 19.84 -3.52
CA ASN A 23 -7.39 19.38 -2.72
C ASN A 23 -8.44 20.49 -2.52
N VAL A 24 -8.00 21.72 -2.26
CA VAL A 24 -8.91 22.88 -2.16
C VAL A 24 -9.59 23.16 -3.50
N GLU A 25 -8.84 23.11 -4.60
CA GLU A 25 -9.41 23.28 -5.94
C GLU A 25 -10.48 22.21 -6.25
N ARG A 26 -10.25 20.96 -5.83
CA ARG A 26 -11.22 19.87 -5.99
C ARG A 26 -12.50 20.14 -5.20
N GLU A 27 -12.37 20.66 -3.98
CA GLU A 27 -13.50 21.05 -3.15
C GLU A 27 -14.31 22.17 -3.83
N VAL A 28 -13.66 23.23 -4.31
CA VAL A 28 -14.31 24.33 -5.04
C VAL A 28 -15.04 23.84 -6.29
N LEU A 29 -14.43 22.94 -7.06
CA LEU A 29 -15.09 22.36 -8.23
C LEU A 29 -16.28 21.47 -7.85
N SER A 30 -16.19 20.76 -6.72
CA SER A 30 -17.28 19.93 -6.21
C SER A 30 -18.46 20.79 -5.76
N GLU A 31 -18.22 21.90 -5.06
CA GLU A 31 -19.25 22.89 -4.72
C GLU A 31 -19.90 23.50 -5.96
N SER A 32 -19.10 23.72 -7.02
CA SER A 32 -19.60 24.25 -8.29
C SER A 32 -20.61 23.31 -8.94
N LEU A 33 -20.49 21.98 -8.76
CA LEU A 33 -21.50 21.03 -9.24
C LEU A 33 -22.86 21.27 -8.58
N THR A 34 -22.89 21.51 -7.26
CA THR A 34 -24.12 21.84 -6.54
C THR A 34 -24.75 23.12 -7.07
N ARG A 35 -23.95 24.17 -7.26
CA ARG A 35 -24.43 25.44 -7.83
C ARG A 35 -25.03 25.29 -9.23
N ILE A 36 -24.51 24.36 -10.04
CA ILE A 36 -25.06 24.08 -11.38
C ILE A 36 -26.48 23.49 -11.25
N TYR A 37 -26.72 22.58 -10.30
CA TYR A 37 -28.06 22.06 -10.05
C TYR A 37 -29.03 23.14 -9.54
N GLU A 38 -28.57 23.98 -8.61
CA GLU A 38 -29.37 25.11 -8.08
C GLU A 38 -29.77 26.09 -9.20
N ALA A 39 -28.82 26.47 -10.05
CA ALA A 39 -29.08 27.37 -11.17
C ALA A 39 -30.12 26.82 -12.15
N ALA A 40 -30.13 25.50 -12.39
CA ALA A 40 -31.14 24.86 -13.23
C ALA A 40 -32.51 24.81 -12.55
N ALA A 41 -32.56 24.49 -11.25
CA ALA A 41 -33.79 24.46 -10.47
C ALA A 41 -34.45 25.85 -10.37
N GLU A 42 -33.65 26.91 -10.34
CA GLU A 42 -34.11 28.30 -10.39
C GLU A 42 -34.48 28.78 -11.81
N GLY A 43 -34.28 27.95 -12.84
CA GLY A 43 -34.55 28.28 -14.23
C GLY A 43 -33.57 29.30 -14.85
N ARG A 44 -32.41 29.54 -14.23
CA ARG A 44 -31.37 30.42 -14.78
C ARG A 44 -30.63 29.80 -15.97
N ILE A 45 -30.62 28.47 -16.05
CA ILE A 45 -30.06 27.69 -17.16
C ILE A 45 -31.04 26.61 -17.58
N THR A 46 -30.93 26.17 -18.83
CA THR A 46 -31.68 25.03 -19.36
C THR A 46 -31.07 23.70 -18.91
N GLU A 47 -31.83 22.62 -19.02
CA GLU A 47 -31.35 21.26 -18.72
C GLU A 47 -30.17 20.84 -19.60
N GLU A 48 -30.17 21.25 -20.87
CA GLU A 48 -29.10 20.94 -21.82
C GLU A 48 -27.80 21.72 -21.48
N GLU A 49 -27.92 22.98 -21.06
CA GLU A 49 -26.79 23.77 -20.53
C GLU A 49 -26.26 23.19 -19.22
N LYS A 50 -27.15 22.73 -18.33
CA LYS A 50 -26.79 22.03 -17.08
C LYS A 50 -25.93 20.81 -17.37
N GLU A 51 -26.39 19.94 -18.27
CA GLU A 51 -25.66 18.71 -18.61
C GLU A 51 -24.27 19.01 -19.18
N LYS A 52 -24.18 20.00 -20.08
CA LYS A 52 -22.90 20.45 -20.65
C LYS A 52 -21.94 20.99 -19.58
N LEU A 53 -22.44 21.76 -18.61
CA LEU A 53 -21.65 22.25 -17.48
C LEU A 53 -21.22 21.10 -16.57
N LEU A 54 -22.12 20.21 -16.18
CA LEU A 54 -21.80 19.05 -15.35
C LEU A 54 -20.73 18.16 -15.99
N ALA A 55 -20.83 17.86 -17.29
CA ALA A 55 -19.84 17.08 -18.01
C ALA A 55 -18.45 17.74 -17.98
N LYS A 56 -18.38 19.06 -18.22
CA LYS A 56 -17.14 19.83 -18.15
C LYS A 56 -16.50 19.76 -16.77
N TYR A 57 -17.25 20.04 -15.71
CA TYR A 57 -16.72 20.09 -14.35
C TYR A 57 -16.35 18.70 -13.81
N ARG A 58 -17.14 17.67 -14.13
CA ARG A 58 -16.79 16.27 -13.81
C ARG A 58 -15.47 15.85 -14.46
N SER A 59 -15.25 16.23 -15.72
CA SER A 59 -13.98 15.97 -16.40
C SER A 59 -12.79 16.69 -15.72
N GLN A 60 -12.99 17.94 -15.28
CA GLN A 60 -11.95 18.68 -14.54
C GLN A 60 -11.64 18.02 -13.19
N ILE A 61 -12.66 17.63 -12.43
CA ILE A 61 -12.51 16.92 -11.16
C ILE A 61 -11.76 15.59 -11.36
N SER A 62 -12.08 14.84 -12.43
CA SER A 62 -11.37 13.59 -12.74
C SER A 62 -9.87 13.81 -12.94
N LYS A 63 -9.48 14.78 -13.78
CA LYS A 63 -8.06 15.09 -14.03
C LYS A 63 -7.35 15.54 -12.75
N LEU A 64 -8.06 16.30 -11.93
CA LEU A 64 -7.53 16.78 -10.66
C LEU A 64 -7.31 15.62 -9.67
N ASN A 65 -8.25 14.67 -9.60
CA ASN A 65 -8.11 13.46 -8.80
C ASN A 65 -6.90 12.62 -9.23
N ASP A 66 -6.69 12.44 -10.54
CA ASP A 66 -5.54 11.69 -11.06
C ASP A 66 -4.22 12.34 -10.62
N THR A 67 -4.16 13.68 -10.65
CA THR A 67 -2.98 14.45 -10.24
C THR A 67 -2.77 14.38 -8.73
N ILE A 68 -3.85 14.49 -7.95
CA ILE A 68 -3.83 14.34 -6.49
C ILE A 68 -3.31 12.95 -6.11
N GLU A 69 -3.81 11.89 -6.74
CA GLU A 69 -3.40 10.51 -6.46
C GLU A 69 -1.92 10.30 -6.77
N HIS A 70 -1.45 10.83 -7.91
CA HIS A 70 -0.03 10.79 -8.27
C HIS A 70 0.84 11.48 -7.21
N ASN A 71 0.49 12.70 -6.82
CA ASN A 71 1.24 13.47 -5.82
C ASN A 71 1.20 12.80 -4.43
N GLN A 72 0.08 12.19 -4.05
CA GLN A 72 -0.04 11.39 -2.83
C GLN A 72 0.90 10.19 -2.81
N ARG A 73 1.05 9.48 -3.94
CA ARG A 73 1.99 8.36 -4.07
C ARG A 73 3.43 8.84 -3.90
N ILE A 74 3.78 10.01 -4.44
CA ILE A 74 5.12 10.59 -4.27
C ILE A 74 5.38 10.98 -2.81
N VAL A 75 4.42 11.64 -2.16
CA VAL A 75 4.52 12.00 -0.72
C VAL A 75 4.71 10.74 0.12
N SER A 76 3.89 9.72 -0.12
CA SER A 76 3.97 8.44 0.60
C SER A 76 5.33 7.76 0.40
N LEU A 77 5.87 7.76 -0.82
CA LEU A 77 7.19 7.22 -1.11
C LEU A 77 8.27 7.93 -0.29
N TYR A 78 8.28 9.27 -0.29
CA TYR A 78 9.25 10.05 0.47
C TYR A 78 9.19 9.75 1.98
N GLU A 79 7.98 9.69 2.56
CA GLU A 79 7.79 9.40 3.98
C GLU A 79 8.27 7.98 4.37
N LEU A 80 8.03 7.00 3.50
CA LEU A 80 8.53 5.63 3.68
C LEU A 80 10.06 5.58 3.60
N GLU A 81 10.65 6.30 2.66
CA GLU A 81 12.12 6.39 2.53
C GLU A 81 12.75 7.06 3.75
N GLU A 82 12.16 8.13 4.28
CA GLU A 82 12.61 8.79 5.51
C GLU A 82 12.52 7.88 6.72
N THR A 83 11.37 7.21 6.89
CA THR A 83 11.18 6.23 7.96
C THR A 83 12.23 5.12 7.90
N ARG A 84 12.51 4.60 6.69
CA ARG A 84 13.56 3.60 6.48
C ARG A 84 14.94 4.12 6.91
N ILE A 85 15.29 5.35 6.54
CA ILE A 85 16.57 5.97 6.89
C ILE A 85 16.70 6.11 8.42
N GLU A 86 15.67 6.62 9.06
CA GLU A 86 15.62 6.80 10.52
C GLU A 86 15.77 5.46 11.25
N LEU A 87 15.04 4.42 10.83
CA LEU A 87 15.16 3.09 11.40
C LEU A 87 16.58 2.52 11.26
N VAL A 88 17.18 2.62 10.07
CA VAL A 88 18.56 2.14 9.86
C VAL A 88 19.54 2.87 10.78
N LYS A 89 19.37 4.18 10.97
CA LYS A 89 20.18 4.97 11.89
C LYS A 89 20.02 4.48 13.33
N MET A 90 18.79 4.38 13.82
CA MET A 90 18.48 3.93 15.19
C MET A 90 19.04 2.53 15.47
N PHE A 91 18.85 1.58 14.55
CA PHE A 91 19.38 0.23 14.70
C PHE A 91 20.90 0.21 14.69
N THR A 92 21.55 0.99 13.82
CA THR A 92 23.02 1.06 13.77
C THR A 92 23.59 1.63 15.07
N GLU A 93 23.01 2.71 15.58
CA GLU A 93 23.38 3.30 16.87
C GLU A 93 23.20 2.29 18.01
N LYS A 94 22.06 1.60 18.06
CA LYS A 94 21.80 0.58 19.08
C LYS A 94 22.76 -0.61 18.99
N PHE A 95 23.08 -1.04 17.77
CA PHE A 95 24.02 -2.13 17.54
C PHE A 95 25.43 -1.75 18.02
N MET A 96 25.87 -0.52 17.74
CA MET A 96 27.14 0.00 18.26
C MET A 96 27.15 0.06 19.79
N GLU A 97 26.07 0.55 20.42
CA GLU A 97 25.95 0.60 21.88
C GLU A 97 26.09 -0.80 22.50
N ILE A 98 25.37 -1.79 21.93
CA ILE A 98 25.42 -3.19 22.40
C ILE A 98 26.82 -3.76 22.22
N ASN A 99 27.43 -3.58 21.05
CA ASN A 99 28.78 -4.09 20.79
C ASN A 99 29.81 -3.50 21.72
N ASN A 100 29.74 -2.19 21.99
CA ASN A 100 30.63 -1.52 22.93
C ASN A 100 30.51 -2.11 24.34
N LYS A 101 29.29 -2.37 24.82
CA LYS A 101 29.06 -3.02 26.12
C LYS A 101 29.59 -4.45 26.17
N ILE A 102 29.39 -5.22 25.10
CA ILE A 102 29.92 -6.59 24.99
C ILE A 102 31.45 -6.57 25.08
N GLU A 103 32.11 -5.69 24.32
CA GLU A 103 33.57 -5.58 24.31
C GLU A 103 34.12 -5.08 25.65
N GLU A 104 33.44 -4.13 26.30
CA GLU A 104 33.80 -3.68 27.65
C GLU A 104 33.77 -4.85 28.66
N ILE A 105 32.70 -5.65 28.64
CA ILE A 105 32.55 -6.81 29.52
C ILE A 105 33.61 -7.88 29.21
N ARG A 106 33.84 -8.18 27.92
CA ARG A 106 34.87 -9.14 27.49
C ARG A 106 36.26 -8.75 27.97
N LYS A 107 36.61 -7.47 27.84
CA LYS A 107 37.89 -6.92 28.34
C LYS A 107 38.02 -7.09 29.85
N LYS A 108 36.97 -6.77 30.61
CA LYS A 108 36.96 -6.95 32.08
C LYS A 108 37.14 -8.42 32.49
N LEU A 109 36.62 -9.36 31.69
CA LEU A 109 36.71 -10.80 31.95
C LEU A 109 37.94 -11.47 31.30
N GLY A 110 38.73 -10.75 30.50
CA GLY A 110 39.84 -11.34 29.72
C GLY A 110 39.39 -12.37 28.67
N LEU A 111 38.14 -12.28 28.20
CA LEU A 111 37.56 -13.24 27.25
C LEU A 111 37.77 -12.81 25.81
N VAL A 112 38.24 -13.75 24.98
CA VAL A 112 38.29 -13.60 23.53
C VAL A 112 37.08 -14.26 22.86
N PRO A 113 36.52 -13.71 21.77
CA PRO A 113 35.47 -14.37 21.00
C PRO A 113 35.94 -15.74 20.50
N LYS A 114 35.17 -16.80 20.79
CA LYS A 114 35.50 -18.19 20.43
C LYS A 114 34.72 -18.70 19.22
N GLU A 115 33.60 -18.06 18.90
CA GLU A 115 32.70 -18.46 17.82
C GLU A 115 32.19 -17.21 17.11
N PHE A 116 32.17 -17.26 15.77
CA PHE A 116 31.67 -16.19 14.92
C PHE A 116 30.43 -16.71 14.19
N ILE A 117 29.26 -16.24 14.61
CA ILE A 117 27.99 -16.57 13.97
C ILE A 117 27.66 -15.44 13.01
N GLU A 118 27.72 -15.71 11.70
CA GLU A 118 27.19 -14.78 10.71
C GLU A 118 25.65 -14.81 10.73
N GLN A 119 25.03 -13.74 11.23
CA GLN A 119 23.60 -13.54 11.07
C GLN A 119 23.31 -13.03 9.66
N LYS A 120 22.57 -13.82 8.87
CA LYS A 120 22.01 -13.37 7.60
C LYS A 120 20.90 -12.34 7.89
N LEU A 121 21.19 -11.08 7.59
CA LEU A 121 20.29 -9.93 7.80
C LEU A 121 19.09 -9.85 6.83
N ILE A 122 18.98 -10.81 5.90
CA ILE A 122 17.90 -10.84 4.92
C ILE A 122 16.90 -11.91 5.39
N PRO A 123 15.64 -11.55 5.73
CA PRO A 123 14.59 -12.54 5.69
C PRO A 123 14.55 -13.01 4.25
N LYS A 124 14.95 -14.27 4.01
CA LYS A 124 14.57 -14.90 2.75
C LYS A 124 13.06 -14.69 2.64
N PRO A 125 12.53 -14.15 1.52
CA PRO A 125 11.11 -14.31 1.26
C PRO A 125 10.83 -15.80 1.49
N VAL A 126 9.80 -16.11 2.26
CA VAL A 126 9.42 -17.48 2.59
C VAL A 126 9.01 -18.16 1.28
N THR A 127 10.00 -18.59 0.51
CA THR A 127 9.86 -19.61 -0.49
C THR A 127 10.06 -20.88 0.30
N THR A 128 8.96 -21.47 0.74
CA THR A 128 8.89 -22.88 1.15
C THR A 128 9.56 -23.72 0.07
N THR A 129 10.85 -24.01 0.22
CA THR A 129 11.51 -25.10 -0.49
C THR A 129 12.62 -25.63 0.39
N THR A 130 12.23 -26.71 1.06
CA THR A 130 13.07 -27.73 1.65
C THR A 130 14.22 -28.10 0.73
N LYS A 131 15.36 -28.40 1.36
CA LYS A 131 16.57 -28.99 0.78
C LYS A 131 16.26 -30.08 -0.25
N GLU A 132 17.03 -30.18 -1.35
CA GLU A 132 18.08 -31.18 -1.58
C GLU A 132 18.55 -31.22 -3.04
N ALA A 133 19.69 -31.89 -3.22
CA ALA A 133 20.54 -31.92 -4.40
C ALA A 133 19.88 -32.45 -5.70
N LYS A 134 20.42 -32.00 -6.84
CA LYS A 134 20.29 -32.61 -8.19
C LYS A 134 20.82 -34.06 -8.17
N PRO A 135 20.40 -34.99 -9.08
CA PRO A 135 20.20 -34.70 -10.51
C PRO A 135 19.09 -35.46 -11.29
N THR A 136 18.84 -34.92 -12.50
CA THR A 136 18.35 -35.60 -13.73
C THR A 136 16.85 -35.69 -14.02
N ILE A 137 16.40 -34.75 -14.88
CA ILE A 137 15.56 -34.88 -16.08
C ILE A 137 14.40 -35.91 -16.06
N GLN A 138 13.17 -35.41 -15.99
CA GLN A 138 12.14 -35.61 -17.02
C GLN A 138 10.98 -34.62 -16.82
N ALA A 139 10.56 -33.99 -17.92
CA ALA A 139 9.52 -32.98 -17.95
C ALA A 139 8.14 -33.64 -17.94
N GLU A 140 7.39 -33.47 -16.86
CA GLU A 140 5.94 -33.69 -16.84
C GLU A 140 5.26 -32.56 -16.06
N LYS A 141 4.24 -31.96 -16.68
CA LYS A 141 3.47 -30.83 -16.16
C LYS A 141 2.77 -31.21 -14.84
N PRO A 142 2.91 -30.46 -13.74
CA PRO A 142 2.13 -30.72 -12.53
C PRO A 142 0.75 -30.07 -12.66
N GLN A 143 -0.30 -30.89 -12.67
CA GLN A 143 -1.65 -30.44 -12.33
C GLN A 143 -1.65 -29.90 -10.88
N PRO A 144 -2.37 -28.81 -10.59
CA PRO A 144 -2.43 -28.25 -9.25
C PRO A 144 -3.20 -29.22 -8.34
N LYS A 145 -2.50 -29.83 -7.37
CA LYS A 145 -3.14 -30.52 -6.26
C LYS A 145 -3.86 -29.46 -5.43
N ARG A 146 -5.20 -29.57 -5.34
CA ARG A 146 -6.06 -28.72 -4.50
C ARG A 146 -5.43 -28.57 -3.12
N SER A 147 -5.17 -27.33 -2.72
CA SER A 147 -4.66 -27.02 -1.39
C SER A 147 -5.79 -27.16 -0.38
N LYS A 148 -5.48 -27.40 0.90
CA LYS A 148 -6.50 -27.36 1.98
C LYS A 148 -7.26 -26.02 2.00
N ALA A 149 -6.60 -24.95 1.57
CA ALA A 149 -7.23 -23.64 1.39
C ALA A 149 -8.30 -23.62 0.28
N ASP A 150 -8.16 -24.44 -0.77
CA ASP A 150 -9.16 -24.53 -1.83
C ASP A 150 -10.41 -25.29 -1.35
N GLU A 151 -10.23 -26.32 -0.52
CA GLU A 151 -11.35 -27.03 0.11
C GLU A 151 -12.12 -26.15 1.10
N GLU A 152 -11.42 -25.31 1.85
CA GLU A 152 -12.04 -24.32 2.75
C GLU A 152 -12.79 -23.24 1.97
N LEU A 153 -12.24 -22.78 0.83
CA LEU A 153 -12.88 -21.79 -0.04
C LEU A 153 -14.15 -22.35 -0.70
N GLU A 154 -14.12 -23.61 -1.11
CA GLU A 154 -15.26 -24.28 -1.74
C GLU A 154 -16.41 -24.51 -0.73
N ARG A 155 -16.07 -24.89 0.51
CA ARG A 155 -17.04 -24.96 1.63
C ARG A 155 -17.66 -23.61 1.95
N LEU A 156 -16.84 -22.56 2.03
CA LEU A 156 -17.33 -21.21 2.32
C LEU A 156 -18.28 -20.71 1.23
N LYS A 157 -18.02 -21.06 -0.02
CA LYS A 157 -18.87 -20.70 -1.16
C LYS A 157 -20.24 -21.40 -1.11
N GLU A 158 -20.26 -22.69 -0.75
CA GLU A 158 -21.52 -23.44 -0.57
C GLU A 158 -22.37 -22.88 0.58
N GLU A 159 -21.74 -22.51 1.69
CA GLU A 159 -22.43 -21.91 2.84
C GLU A 159 -23.06 -20.55 2.48
N LEU A 160 -22.33 -19.70 1.75
CA LEU A 160 -22.81 -18.39 1.30
C LEU A 160 -23.98 -18.52 0.31
N GLN A 161 -23.91 -19.48 -0.62
CA GLN A 161 -24.98 -19.73 -1.58
C GLN A 161 -26.27 -20.22 -0.88
N ARG A 162 -26.12 -21.09 0.13
CA ARG A 162 -27.25 -21.59 0.91
C ARG A 162 -27.92 -20.49 1.76
N GLU A 163 -27.13 -19.57 2.30
CA GLU A 163 -27.64 -18.41 3.04
C GLU A 163 -28.42 -17.45 2.12
N LEU A 164 -27.94 -17.26 0.88
CA LEU A 164 -28.64 -16.45 -0.14
C LEU A 164 -29.98 -17.06 -0.55
N GLU A 165 -30.04 -18.37 -0.81
CA GLU A 165 -31.29 -19.06 -1.13
C GLU A 165 -32.30 -18.99 0.03
N LYS A 166 -31.82 -19.03 1.28
CA LYS A 166 -32.65 -18.89 2.47
C LYS A 166 -33.20 -17.46 2.63
N LEU A 167 -32.41 -16.44 2.30
CA LEU A 167 -32.87 -15.05 2.29
C LEU A 167 -33.90 -14.80 1.18
N GLU A 168 -33.72 -15.39 0.01
CA GLU A 168 -34.67 -15.30 -1.10
C GLU A 168 -36.03 -15.94 -0.76
N GLN A 169 -36.05 -17.05 -0.02
CA GLN A 169 -37.29 -17.66 0.47
C GLN A 169 -38.02 -16.79 1.51
N ILE A 170 -37.29 -16.04 2.34
CA ILE A 170 -37.89 -15.11 3.32
C ILE A 170 -38.52 -13.90 2.61
N GLU A 171 -37.97 -13.46 1.47
CA GLU A 171 -38.50 -12.34 0.69
C GLU A 171 -39.71 -12.71 -0.18
N LEU A 172 -39.93 -14.01 -0.43
CA LEU A 172 -41.09 -14.53 -1.19
C LEU A 172 -42.27 -14.98 -0.32
N GLU A 173 -42.08 -15.21 0.99
CA GLU A 173 -43.15 -15.56 1.95
C GLU A 173 -43.62 -14.38 2.83
N GLY A 174 -43.11 -13.16 2.61
CA GLY A 174 -43.54 -11.91 3.28
C GLY A 174 -44.33 -10.97 2.37
#